data_AF-A0A3D4B0K2-F1
#
_entry.id   AF-A0A3D4B0K2-F1
#
_cell.length_a   1.000
_cell.length_b   1.000
_cell.length_c   1.000
_cell.angle_alpha   90.00
_cell.angle_beta   90.00
_cell.angle_gamma   90.00
#
_symmetry.space_group_name_H-M   'P 1'
#
loop_
_entity.id
_entity.type
_entity.pdbx_description
1 polymer ?
#
loop_
_entity_poly.entity_id
_entity_poly.type
_entity_poly.pdbx_seq_one_letter_code
_entity_poly.pdbx_strand_id
1 'polypeptide(L)'
;MPTAVAIHNLIGINQHTPIIPGVFRSRPNRFLVRCAISGREIDAFMPNPGRMGEILLPGAKLILMDHGRSIRRKTRYTVMAAHVRGQVV
;
A
#
# COMPACT_ATOMS: atom_id res chain seq x y z
N MET A 1 12.35 12.70 33.33
CA MET A 1 10.94 12.98 32.97
C MET A 1 10.91 13.30 31.48
N PRO A 2 10.60 12.35 30.57
CA PRO A 2 10.74 12.61 29.15
C PRO A 2 9.62 13.53 28.65
N THR A 3 10.07 14.50 27.87
CA THR A 3 9.42 15.70 27.35
C THR A 3 8.24 15.39 26.43
N ALA A 4 7.21 16.23 26.45
CA ALA A 4 5.97 16.20 25.64
C ALA A 4 6.16 16.15 24.10
N VAL A 5 7.40 16.11 23.61
CA VAL A 5 7.77 15.98 22.20
C VAL A 5 7.77 14.51 21.73
N ALA A 6 7.89 13.53 22.63
CA ALA A 6 7.95 12.11 22.26
C ALA A 6 6.62 11.51 21.77
N ILE A 7 5.49 12.18 22.03
CA ILE A 7 4.14 11.64 21.75
C ILE A 7 3.66 11.98 20.34
N HIS A 8 4.21 13.03 19.71
CA HIS A 8 3.84 13.42 18.35
C HIS A 8 4.31 12.41 17.29
N ASN A 9 5.37 11.65 17.57
CA ASN A 9 5.93 10.66 16.62
C ASN A 9 5.27 9.27 16.71
N LEU A 10 4.31 9.07 17.62
CA LEU A 10 3.58 7.80 17.77
C LEU A 10 2.31 7.71 16.91
N ILE A 11 1.94 8.81 16.26
CA ILE A 11 0.70 8.99 15.51
C ILE A 11 1.11 9.40 14.10
N GLY A 12 1.05 8.46 13.16
CA GLY A 12 1.47 8.66 11.77
C GLY A 12 0.59 9.69 11.03
N ILE A 13 0.81 10.97 11.30
CA ILE A 13 0.23 12.08 10.57
C ILE A 13 1.39 12.82 9.91
N ASN A 14 1.69 12.45 8.67
CA ASN A 14 2.39 13.34 7.76
C ASN A 14 1.37 13.78 6.72
N GLN A 15 1.15 15.10 6.63
CA GLN A 15 0.25 15.75 5.66
C GLN A 15 0.71 15.59 4.19
N HIS A 16 1.68 14.71 3.93
CA HIS A 16 2.16 14.28 2.62
C HIS A 16 2.53 12.80 2.67
N THR A 17 1.54 11.91 2.74
CA THR A 17 1.81 10.47 2.64
C THR A 17 2.33 10.14 1.23
N PRO A 18 3.57 9.63 1.08
CA PRO A 18 4.13 9.39 -0.24
C PRO A 18 3.32 8.37 -1.04
N ILE A 19 3.13 8.65 -2.33
CA ILE A 19 2.53 7.74 -3.30
C ILE A 19 3.65 7.12 -4.13
N ILE A 20 3.66 5.79 -4.21
CA ILE A 20 4.73 5.01 -4.83
C ILE A 20 4.12 4.04 -5.85
N PRO A 21 4.71 3.91 -7.05
CA PRO A 21 4.27 2.92 -8.03
C PRO A 21 4.69 1.50 -7.62
N GLY A 22 3.83 0.53 -7.93
CA GLY A 22 4.12 -0.90 -7.79
C GLY A 22 3.62 -1.71 -8.97
N VAL A 23 3.98 -2.99 -9.01
CA VAL A 23 3.50 -3.94 -10.04
C VAL A 23 2.82 -5.11 -9.34
N PHE A 24 1.55 -5.35 -9.65
CA PHE A 24 0.77 -6.44 -9.09
C PHE A 24 1.38 -7.81 -9.46
N ARG A 25 1.50 -8.70 -8.46
CA ARG A 25 1.94 -10.09 -8.65
C ARG A 25 0.85 -11.08 -8.30
N SER A 26 0.26 -10.96 -7.11
CA SER A 26 -0.82 -11.83 -6.66
C SER A 26 -1.64 -11.18 -5.54
N ARG A 27 -2.81 -11.77 -5.27
CA ARG A 27 -3.69 -11.38 -4.15
C ARG A 27 -4.00 -12.62 -3.32
N PRO A 28 -3.13 -13.00 -2.37
CA PRO A 28 -3.26 -14.25 -1.62
C PRO A 28 -4.58 -14.37 -0.85
N ASN A 29 -5.15 -13.23 -0.44
CA ASN A 29 -6.49 -13.16 0.16
C ASN A 29 -7.12 -11.79 -0.09
N ARG A 30 -8.36 -11.60 0.33
CA ARG A 30 -9.12 -10.37 0.03
C ARG A 30 -8.51 -9.07 0.60
N PHE A 31 -7.57 -9.15 1.54
CA PHE A 31 -6.95 -8.02 2.22
C PHE A 31 -5.45 -7.88 1.97
N LEU A 32 -4.82 -8.79 1.22
CA LEU A 32 -3.38 -8.80 0.99
C LEU A 32 -3.09 -8.83 -0.50
N VAL A 33 -2.30 -7.87 -0.96
CA VAL A 33 -1.72 -7.86 -2.31
C VAL A 33 -0.22 -8.00 -2.18
N ARG A 34 0.35 -8.85 -3.03
CA ARG A 34 1.77 -8.97 -3.24
C ARG A 34 2.14 -8.25 -4.52
N CYS A 35 3.12 -7.36 -4.41
CA CYS A 35 3.53 -6.48 -5.51
C CYS A 35 5.04 -6.31 -5.55
N ALA A 36 5.57 -5.87 -6.69
CA ALA A 36 6.96 -5.49 -6.82
C ALA A 36 7.11 -3.97 -6.73
N ILE A 37 8.03 -3.51 -5.88
CA ILE A 37 8.47 -2.11 -5.78
C ILE A 37 9.98 -2.11 -5.95
N SER A 38 10.50 -1.37 -6.93
CA SER A 38 11.94 -1.34 -7.26
C SER A 38 12.56 -2.74 -7.38
N GLY A 39 11.82 -3.67 -8.01
CA GLY A 39 12.25 -5.06 -8.23
C GLY A 39 12.11 -6.00 -7.02
N ARG A 40 11.73 -5.50 -5.84
CA ARG A 40 11.54 -6.33 -4.63
C ARG A 40 10.08 -6.67 -4.40
N GLU A 41 9.81 -7.92 -4.04
CA GLU A 41 8.47 -8.37 -3.66
C GLU A 41 8.11 -7.86 -2.26
N ILE A 42 6.94 -7.25 -2.14
CA ILE A 42 6.43 -6.58 -0.94
C ILE A 42 4.94 -6.88 -0.78
N ASP A 43 4.52 -7.08 0.47
CA ASP A 43 3.11 -7.20 0.83
C ASP A 43 2.50 -5.82 1.14
N ALA A 44 1.34 -5.55 0.56
CA ALA A 44 0.53 -4.35 0.73
C ALA A 44 -0.89 -4.72 1.18
N PHE A 45 -1.49 -3.85 2.00
CA PHE A 45 -2.88 -4.00 2.42
C PHE A 45 -3.82 -3.63 1.27
N MET A 46 -4.84 -4.46 1.05
CA MET A 46 -5.93 -4.19 0.13
C MET A 46 -7.17 -3.79 0.94
N PRO A 47 -7.56 -2.49 0.94
CA PRO A 47 -8.70 -2.01 1.72
C PRO A 47 -10.06 -2.36 1.08
N ASN A 48 -10.07 -3.02 -0.07
CA ASN A 48 -11.28 -3.40 -0.79
C ASN A 48 -11.44 -4.94 -0.82
N PRO A 49 -12.52 -5.50 -0.26
CA PRO A 49 -12.74 -6.95 -0.21
C PRO A 49 -13.35 -7.55 -1.49
N GLY A 50 -13.67 -6.73 -2.51
CA GLY A 50 -14.28 -7.14 -3.78
C GLY A 50 -13.48 -8.18 -4.57
N ARG A 51 -13.92 -8.52 -5.78
CA ARG A 51 -13.30 -9.58 -6.60
C ARG A 51 -12.09 -9.10 -7.41
N MET A 52 -12.12 -7.89 -7.97
CA MET A 52 -11.04 -7.25 -8.77
C MET A 52 -10.42 -8.11 -9.88
N GLY A 53 -11.11 -9.15 -10.37
CA GLY A 53 -10.52 -10.11 -11.33
C GLY A 53 -10.09 -9.47 -12.65
N GLU A 54 -10.79 -8.42 -13.08
CA GLU A 54 -10.49 -7.68 -14.32
C GLU A 54 -9.50 -6.52 -14.11
N ILE A 55 -9.26 -6.16 -12.84
CA ILE A 55 -8.44 -5.00 -12.47
C ILE A 55 -7.02 -5.45 -12.08
N LEU A 56 -6.93 -6.50 -11.26
CA LEU A 56 -5.67 -7.01 -10.72
C LEU A 56 -5.17 -8.21 -11.52
N LEU A 57 -4.82 -7.95 -12.77
CA LEU A 57 -4.12 -8.92 -13.61
C LEU A 57 -2.61 -8.87 -13.32
N PRO A 58 -1.89 -10.00 -13.36
CA PRO A 58 -0.44 -10.03 -13.21
C PRO A 58 0.24 -8.97 -14.09
N GLY A 59 1.09 -8.13 -13.49
CA GLY A 59 1.75 -7.02 -14.20
C GLY A 59 0.99 -5.68 -14.17
N ALA A 60 -0.24 -5.63 -13.65
CA ALA A 60 -0.98 -4.37 -13.50
C ALA A 60 -0.19 -3.37 -12.66
N LYS A 61 -0.14 -2.10 -13.11
CA LYS A 61 0.50 -1.02 -12.35
C LYS A 61 -0.40 -0.63 -11.19
N LEU A 62 0.18 -0.54 -10.01
CA LEU A 62 -0.50 -0.17 -8.78
C LEU A 62 -0.02 1.20 -8.31
N ILE A 63 -0.91 1.92 -7.65
CA ILE A 63 -0.62 3.13 -6.89
C ILE A 63 -0.71 2.77 -5.42
N LEU A 64 0.39 2.92 -4.70
CA LEU A 64 0.52 2.53 -3.29
C LEU A 64 0.73 3.76 -2.42
N MET A 65 0.06 3.78 -1.28
CA MET A 65 0.33 4.75 -0.21
C MET A 65 1.34 4.17 0.77
N ASP A 66 2.43 4.90 1.03
CA ASP A 66 3.49 4.52 1.97
C ASP A 66 3.28 5.16 3.35
N HIS A 67 2.95 4.33 4.36
CA HIS A 67 2.74 4.80 5.74
C HIS A 67 4.03 4.89 6.57
N GLY A 68 5.19 4.64 5.96
CA GLY A 68 6.47 4.54 6.67
C GLY A 68 6.53 3.32 7.59
N ARG A 69 7.56 3.26 8.44
CA ARG A 69 7.64 2.21 9.47
C ARG A 69 6.63 2.50 10.58
N SER A 70 5.84 1.50 10.95
CA SER A 70 4.85 1.60 12.02
C SER A 70 4.83 0.33 12.85
N ILE A 71 4.75 0.48 14.17
CA ILE A 71 4.53 -0.65 15.10
C ILE A 71 3.07 -1.13 15.10
N ARG A 72 2.13 -0.31 14.60
CA ARG A 72 0.70 -0.61 14.63
C ARG A 72 0.20 -1.29 13.35
N ARG A 73 0.88 -1.09 12.23
CA ARG A 73 0.49 -1.65 10.94
C ARG A 73 1.33 -2.87 10.61
N LYS A 74 0.67 -3.98 10.26
CA LYS A 74 1.35 -5.18 9.76
C LYS A 74 2.01 -4.94 8.40
N THR A 75 1.37 -4.15 7.53
CA THR A 75 1.90 -3.76 6.22
C THR A 75 2.18 -2.26 6.19
N ARG A 76 3.33 -1.90 5.62
CA ARG A 76 3.73 -0.50 5.39
C ARG A 76 2.91 0.18 4.28
N TYR A 77 2.51 -0.60 3.28
CA TYR A 77 1.84 -0.08 2.09
C TYR A 77 0.35 -0.41 2.08
N THR A 78 -0.43 0.49 1.49
CA THR A 78 -1.85 0.28 1.16
C THR A 78 -2.04 0.48 -0.33
N VAL A 79 -2.74 -0.44 -1.01
CA VAL A 79 -3.13 -0.27 -2.41
C VAL A 79 -4.25 0.77 -2.47
N MET A 80 -4.03 1.82 -3.25
CA MET A 80 -5.00 2.91 -3.43
C MET A 80 -5.76 2.79 -4.74
N ALA A 81 -5.06 2.42 -5.82
CA ALA A 81 -5.64 2.29 -7.14
C ALA A 81 -4.80 1.35 -8.03
N ALA A 82 -5.37 0.95 -9.16
CA ALA A 82 -4.68 0.21 -10.22
C ALA A 82 -4.88 0.88 -11.58
N HIS A 83 -3.95 0.65 -12.51
CA HIS A 83 -4.14 1.06 -13.89
C HIS A 83 -4.82 -0.04 -14.71
N VAL A 84 -5.93 0.29 -15.36
CA VAL A 84 -6.66 -0.58 -16.27
C VAL A 84 -6.86 0.17 -17.58
N ARG A 85 -6.32 -0.36 -18.68
CA ARG A 85 -6.47 0.22 -20.04
C ARG A 85 -6.14 1.73 -20.11
N GLY A 86 -5.12 2.17 -19.36
CA GLY A 86 -4.69 3.57 -19.30
C GLY A 86 -5.46 4.45 -18.32
N GLN A 87 -6.52 3.94 -17.69
CA GLN A 87 -7.28 4.63 -16.64
C GLN A 87 -6.83 4.20 -15.25
N VAL A 88 -7.00 5.08 -14.27
CA VAL A 88 -6.80 4.79 -12.84
C VAL A 88 -8.15 4.42 -12.24
N VAL A 89 -8.24 3.25 -11.63
CA VAL A 89 -9.45 2.69 -11.01
C VAL A 89 -9.22 2.22 -9.58
#